data_AF-A0A497GV64-F1
#
_entry.id   AF-A0A497GV64-F1
#
_cell.length_a   1.000
_cell.length_b   1.000
_cell.length_c   1.000
_cell.angle_alpha   90.00
_cell.angle_beta   90.00
_cell.angle_gamma   90.00
#
_symmetry.space_group_name_H-M   'P 1'
#
loop_
_entity.id
_entity.type
_entity.pdbx_description
1 polymer ?
#
loop_
_entity_poly.entity_id
_entity_poly.type
_entity_poly.pdbx_seq_one_letter_code
_entity_poly.pdbx_strand_id
1 'polypeptide(L)'
;GLHHDLREECARSLAELGYLYHPVGGVVPLMEQYRFDQVIKALLATKRGLPPDRPVHLFGAGHPMFFPLAVLAGADFFDSASYAKFAKQGRILTPWGSQHINELKGEPPWSSVWDRYTLREVREMPEGERTRILALHNLEVSLREMREIRRAIREESIWEYVEMKVRAHPALLSAYRALLGEPETLMPYENSSRRRALFYTGPETLRRPSVRLFRERLRRLGRLGRGAIAVPHGPMPLSKFLPMPEGFPEVMPYSVTPLGPIPVVVEDCYPASQSLFPWPPDRTSAREVEEGIKALVELYGGNAEIADEYEGGEWDLDRLNEEKARAIAVFQFGKEAAEALLDGDLRVVYSRSTGKLRNVYVDGEHVLSLRAADGLYTLKLAGGRRLHRATDPPRFRVIVNEESAPFNAEGRNVFAPFVVDADPGIRPGDEVLVVDEGDNLLAVGRALLSGREMLHFRRGMAVNVKDHVSPRTTKGGR
;
A
#
# COMPACT_ATOMS: atom_id res chain seq x y z
N GLY A 1 2.33 29.68 5.34
CA GLY A 1 1.19 29.89 6.26
C GLY A 1 0.26 28.68 6.26
N LEU A 2 -0.98 28.85 6.69
CA LEU A 2 -2.03 27.81 6.71
C LEU A 2 -2.93 27.82 5.46
N HIS A 3 -2.74 28.74 4.53
CA HIS A 3 -3.41 28.77 3.23
C HIS A 3 -2.83 27.68 2.32
N HIS A 4 -3.62 26.65 2.02
CA HIS A 4 -3.17 25.46 1.29
C HIS A 4 -2.96 25.72 -0.21
N ASP A 5 -3.80 26.56 -0.80
CA ASP A 5 -3.70 27.07 -2.17
C ASP A 5 -2.35 27.76 -2.40
N LEU A 6 -1.97 28.70 -1.51
CA LEU A 6 -0.68 29.39 -1.59
C LEU A 6 0.51 28.45 -1.38
N ARG A 7 0.35 27.37 -0.60
CA ARG A 7 1.40 26.35 -0.42
C ARG A 7 1.64 25.59 -1.71
N GLU A 8 0.56 25.20 -2.38
CA GLU A 8 0.62 24.44 -3.62
C GLU A 8 1.17 25.29 -4.76
N GLU A 9 0.71 26.53 -4.89
CA GLU A 9 1.23 27.49 -5.87
C GLU A 9 2.74 27.75 -5.65
N CYS A 10 3.14 28.06 -4.42
CA CYS A 10 4.54 28.28 -4.09
C CYS A 10 5.41 27.04 -4.39
N ALA A 11 4.92 25.84 -4.05
CA ALA A 11 5.60 24.59 -4.37
C ALA A 11 5.80 24.40 -5.88
N ARG A 12 4.77 24.67 -6.68
CA ARG A 12 4.82 24.58 -8.14
C ARG A 12 5.84 25.56 -8.73
N SER A 13 5.78 26.83 -8.32
CA SER A 13 6.72 27.85 -8.79
C SER A 13 8.17 27.54 -8.39
N LEU A 14 8.40 27.00 -7.19
CA LEU A 14 9.74 26.59 -6.76
C LEU A 14 10.27 25.37 -7.50
N ALA A 15 9.40 24.46 -7.93
CA ALA A 15 9.79 23.29 -8.70
C ALA A 15 10.31 23.67 -10.10
N GLU A 16 9.73 24.69 -10.72
CA GLU A 16 10.15 25.22 -12.03
C GLU A 16 11.56 25.83 -12.00
N LEU A 17 12.00 26.34 -10.84
CA LEU A 17 13.34 26.92 -10.66
C LEU A 17 14.46 25.88 -10.57
N GLY A 18 14.14 24.58 -10.63
CA GLY A 18 15.14 23.50 -10.71
C GLY A 18 15.83 23.15 -9.39
N TYR A 19 15.38 23.66 -8.25
CA TYR A 19 15.94 23.30 -6.94
C TYR A 19 15.74 21.81 -6.64
N LEU A 20 16.76 21.19 -6.03
CA LEU A 20 16.75 19.74 -5.74
C LEU A 20 16.14 19.38 -4.38
N TYR A 21 15.78 20.38 -3.58
CA TYR A 21 15.45 20.21 -2.17
C TYR A 21 14.43 21.25 -1.73
N HIS A 22 13.34 20.81 -1.10
CA HIS A 22 12.21 21.69 -0.76
C HIS A 22 11.82 21.59 0.72
N PRO A 23 12.25 22.55 1.55
CA PRO A 23 11.79 22.66 2.92
C PRO A 23 10.35 23.16 3.05
N VAL A 24 9.57 22.52 3.91
CA VAL A 24 8.26 23.00 4.35
C VAL A 24 8.43 23.86 5.60
N GLY A 25 8.55 25.17 5.39
CA GLY A 25 8.73 26.15 6.45
C GLY A 25 7.43 26.61 7.14
N GLY A 26 7.58 27.39 8.22
CA GLY A 26 6.46 28.01 8.94
C GLY A 26 5.57 27.04 9.73
N VAL A 27 6.08 25.84 10.02
CA VAL A 27 5.37 24.78 10.76
C VAL A 27 5.85 24.60 12.21
N VAL A 28 6.98 25.23 12.59
CA VAL A 28 7.55 25.14 13.94
C VAL A 28 6.57 25.54 15.04
N PRO A 29 5.90 26.71 14.98
CA PRO A 29 4.94 27.08 16.02
C PRO A 29 3.76 26.10 16.14
N LEU A 30 3.36 25.48 15.02
CA LEU A 30 2.29 24.48 15.01
C LEU A 30 2.72 23.21 15.75
N MET A 31 3.96 22.77 15.56
CA MET A 31 4.50 21.59 16.24
C MET A 31 4.66 21.82 17.75
N GLU A 32 5.12 23.00 18.17
CA GLU A 32 5.23 23.38 19.58
C GLU A 32 3.85 23.40 20.28
N GLN A 33 2.80 23.75 19.54
CA GLN A 33 1.40 23.76 20.00
C GLN A 33 0.67 22.43 19.77
N TYR A 34 1.37 21.35 19.37
CA TYR A 34 0.79 20.05 19.04
C TYR A 34 -0.32 20.10 17.96
N ARG A 35 -0.32 21.11 17.09
CA ARG A 35 -1.26 21.24 15.95
C ARG A 35 -0.81 20.41 14.75
N PHE A 36 -0.57 19.12 14.99
CA PHE A 36 0.01 18.20 14.02
C PHE A 36 -0.88 17.99 12.78
N ASP A 37 -2.19 18.10 12.92
CA ASP A 37 -3.15 18.02 11.80
C ASP A 37 -2.90 19.12 10.76
N GLN A 38 -2.58 20.33 11.22
CA GLN A 38 -2.26 21.47 10.35
C GLN A 38 -0.91 21.28 9.68
N VAL A 39 0.05 20.68 10.38
CA VAL A 39 1.37 20.34 9.81
C VAL A 39 1.21 19.33 8.67
N ILE A 40 0.41 18.27 8.88
CA ILE A 40 0.10 17.27 7.85
C ILE A 40 -0.59 17.92 6.65
N LYS A 41 -1.63 18.73 6.87
CA LYS A 41 -2.32 19.44 5.77
C LYS A 41 -1.39 20.35 4.97
N ALA A 42 -0.51 21.09 5.64
CA ALA A 42 0.48 21.93 4.98
C ALA A 42 1.50 21.11 4.18
N LEU A 43 1.95 19.97 4.72
CA LEU A 43 2.85 19.04 4.02
C LEU A 43 2.18 18.47 2.76
N LEU A 44 0.95 17.96 2.87
CA LEU A 44 0.21 17.40 1.74
C LEU A 44 -0.06 18.44 0.65
N ALA A 45 -0.46 19.67 1.03
CA ALA A 45 -0.62 20.77 0.08
C ALA A 45 0.68 21.10 -0.67
N THR A 46 1.81 21.10 0.04
CA THR A 46 3.13 21.29 -0.60
C THR A 46 3.44 20.12 -1.54
N LYS A 47 3.23 18.87 -1.11
CA LYS A 47 3.49 17.67 -1.93
C LYS A 47 2.64 17.63 -3.20
N ARG A 48 1.43 18.18 -3.21
CA ARG A 48 0.60 18.28 -4.43
C ARG A 48 1.22 19.17 -5.49
N GLY A 49 1.82 20.28 -5.08
CA GLY A 49 2.48 21.24 -5.98
C GLY A 49 3.88 20.81 -6.42
N LEU A 50 4.54 19.93 -5.66
CA LEU A 50 5.87 19.42 -6.00
C LEU A 50 5.80 18.22 -6.97
N PRO A 51 6.76 18.12 -7.89
CA PRO A 51 7.09 16.87 -8.56
C PRO A 51 7.46 15.76 -7.56
N PRO A 52 7.06 14.50 -7.79
CA PRO A 52 7.26 13.42 -6.82
C PRO A 52 8.72 12.98 -6.65
N ASP A 53 9.61 13.33 -7.59
CA ASP A 53 11.05 13.06 -7.51
C ASP A 53 11.77 14.00 -6.52
N ARG A 54 11.08 15.02 -6.01
CA ARG A 54 11.65 16.05 -5.15
C ARG A 54 11.59 15.64 -3.68
N PRO A 55 12.76 15.51 -3.01
CA PRO A 55 12.79 15.28 -1.58
C PRO A 55 12.21 16.46 -0.80
N VAL A 56 11.43 16.15 0.23
CA VAL A 56 10.78 17.14 1.09
C VAL A 56 11.36 17.12 2.49
N HIS A 57 11.76 18.30 2.96
CA HIS A 57 12.26 18.50 4.32
C HIS A 57 11.20 19.14 5.19
N LEU A 58 10.81 18.49 6.27
CA LEU A 58 9.92 19.10 7.24
C LEU A 58 10.72 19.94 8.25
N PHE A 59 10.77 21.26 8.02
CA PHE A 59 11.67 22.15 8.74
C PHE A 59 11.27 22.34 10.22
N GLY A 60 12.22 22.10 11.11
CA GLY A 60 12.09 22.17 12.57
C GLY A 60 11.30 21.02 13.19
N ALA A 61 10.94 19.99 12.41
CA ALA A 61 10.28 18.79 12.92
C ALA A 61 11.31 17.88 13.58
N GLY A 62 11.68 18.22 14.82
CA GLY A 62 12.79 17.57 15.53
C GLY A 62 12.41 16.56 16.61
N HIS A 63 11.11 16.29 16.81
CA HIS A 63 10.64 15.41 17.88
C HIS A 63 10.23 14.02 17.35
N PRO A 64 10.81 12.92 17.87
CA PRO A 64 10.65 11.57 17.31
C PRO A 64 9.22 11.06 17.24
N MET A 65 8.37 11.42 18.22
CA MET A 65 6.95 11.05 18.21
C MET A 65 6.18 11.38 16.92
N PHE A 66 6.63 12.38 16.14
CA PHE A 66 5.96 12.81 14.92
C PHE A 66 6.59 12.25 13.64
N PHE A 67 7.84 11.75 13.70
CA PHE A 67 8.54 11.24 12.51
C PHE A 67 7.77 10.17 11.75
N PRO A 68 7.16 9.15 12.40
CA PRO A 68 6.48 8.08 11.68
C PRO A 68 5.34 8.62 10.80
N LEU A 69 4.53 9.52 11.35
CA LEU A 69 3.38 10.09 10.64
C LEU A 69 3.82 11.06 9.53
N ALA A 70 4.87 11.85 9.77
CA ALA A 70 5.42 12.75 8.76
C ALA A 70 6.03 11.99 7.58
N VAL A 71 6.75 10.89 7.83
CA VAL A 71 7.29 10.02 6.77
C VAL A 71 6.17 9.36 5.98
N LEU A 72 5.14 8.85 6.64
CA LEU A 72 3.97 8.28 5.95
C LEU A 72 3.25 9.32 5.06
N ALA A 73 3.26 10.59 5.46
CA ALA A 73 2.74 11.70 4.66
C ALA A 73 3.70 12.20 3.56
N GLY A 74 4.88 11.57 3.41
CA GLY A 74 5.82 11.84 2.32
C GLY A 74 6.93 12.85 2.63
N ALA A 75 7.30 13.04 3.90
CA ALA A 75 8.51 13.76 4.29
C ALA A 75 9.75 12.86 4.28
N ASP A 76 10.86 13.37 3.76
CA ASP A 76 12.12 12.63 3.57
C ASP A 76 13.21 13.05 4.56
N PHE A 77 13.26 14.35 4.88
CA PHE A 77 14.29 14.94 5.75
C PHE A 77 13.68 15.62 6.98
N PHE A 78 14.47 15.64 8.05
CA PHE A 78 14.15 16.24 9.34
C PHE A 78 15.39 16.93 9.91
N ASP A 79 15.18 18.02 10.64
CA ASP A 79 16.21 18.67 11.45
C ASP A 79 15.71 18.81 12.90
N SER A 80 16.63 18.74 13.87
CA SER A 80 16.28 18.83 15.28
C SER A 80 17.26 19.73 16.01
N ALA A 81 16.79 20.88 16.47
CA ALA A 81 17.41 21.60 17.59
C ALA A 81 16.83 21.12 18.95
N SER A 82 15.69 20.41 18.91
CA SER A 82 14.96 19.99 20.10
C SER A 82 15.76 19.06 20.99
N TYR A 83 16.61 18.18 20.43
CA TYR A 83 17.42 17.26 21.24
C TYR A 83 18.31 18.00 22.26
N ALA A 84 18.93 19.12 21.84
CA ALA A 84 19.78 19.94 22.70
C ALA A 84 18.98 20.93 23.54
N LYS A 85 17.96 21.58 22.96
CA LYS A 85 17.10 22.54 23.69
C LYS A 85 16.39 21.87 24.87
N PHE A 86 15.87 20.66 24.67
CA PHE A 86 15.15 19.91 25.71
C PHE A 86 16.14 19.44 26.78
N ALA A 87 17.31 18.95 26.37
CA ALA A 87 18.37 18.55 27.30
C ALA A 87 18.80 19.70 28.24
N LYS A 88 18.95 20.92 27.69
CA LYS A 88 19.27 22.12 28.49
C LYS A 88 18.18 22.45 29.51
N GLN A 89 16.94 22.09 29.22
CA GLN A 89 15.79 22.24 30.12
C GLN A 89 15.59 21.02 31.04
N GLY A 90 16.56 20.09 31.11
CA GLY A 90 16.43 18.87 31.91
C GLY A 90 15.40 17.88 31.36
N ARG A 91 15.00 18.00 30.09
CA ARG A 91 14.00 17.12 29.46
C ARG A 91 14.65 16.07 28.57
N ILE A 92 14.09 14.88 28.62
CA ILE A 92 14.39 13.80 27.68
C ILE A 92 13.28 13.63 26.64
N LEU A 93 13.67 13.20 25.45
CA LEU A 93 12.78 12.72 24.40
C LEU A 93 12.50 11.24 24.63
N THR A 94 11.25 10.86 24.39
CA THR A 94 10.78 9.49 24.39
C THR A 94 10.10 9.20 23.04
N PRO A 95 9.86 7.93 22.70
CA PRO A 95 9.14 7.60 21.46
C PRO A 95 7.69 8.14 21.42
N TRP A 96 7.10 8.56 22.55
CA TRP A 96 5.72 9.02 22.65
C TRP A 96 5.57 10.49 23.11
N GLY A 97 6.67 11.16 23.44
CA GLY A 97 6.61 12.52 23.95
C GLY A 97 7.93 12.93 24.59
N SER A 98 7.84 13.75 25.63
CA SER A 98 9.01 14.19 26.38
C SER A 98 8.66 14.34 27.84
N GLN A 99 9.64 14.16 28.70
CA GLN A 99 9.47 14.17 30.15
C GLN A 99 10.64 14.89 30.81
N HIS A 100 10.40 15.52 31.95
CA HIS A 100 11.51 16.08 32.72
C HIS A 100 12.26 14.96 33.45
N ILE A 101 13.58 15.05 33.56
CA ILE A 101 14.41 13.99 34.18
C ILE A 101 13.97 13.70 35.61
N ASN A 102 13.48 14.69 36.34
CA ASN A 102 13.00 14.56 37.73
C ASN A 102 11.69 13.76 37.85
N GLU A 103 10.93 13.61 36.78
CA GLU A 103 9.66 12.86 36.77
C GLU A 103 9.89 11.35 36.53
N LEU A 104 11.09 10.98 36.06
CA LEU A 104 11.43 9.60 35.76
C LEU A 104 11.50 8.77 37.05
N LYS A 105 10.90 7.58 37.02
CA LYS A 105 10.93 6.63 38.14
C LYS A 105 12.03 5.57 38.02
N GLY A 106 12.67 5.49 36.86
CA GLY A 106 13.74 4.54 36.56
C GLY A 106 14.38 4.86 35.20
N GLU A 107 15.46 4.17 34.89
CA GLU A 107 16.26 4.33 33.68
C GLU A 107 15.46 3.94 32.42
N PRO A 108 15.33 4.85 31.44
CA PRO A 108 14.70 4.53 30.17
C PRO A 108 15.47 3.49 29.33
N PRO A 109 14.80 2.51 28.71
CA PRO A 109 15.47 1.46 27.91
C PRO A 109 15.78 1.89 26.46
N TRP A 110 15.81 3.19 26.17
CA TRP A 110 15.80 3.68 24.79
C TRP A 110 17.16 4.15 24.27
N SER A 111 18.14 4.29 25.15
CA SER A 111 19.46 4.88 24.86
C SER A 111 20.56 4.12 25.61
N SER A 112 21.71 4.00 24.96
CA SER A 112 22.92 3.38 25.55
C SER A 112 23.55 4.21 26.65
N VAL A 113 23.11 5.47 26.82
CA VAL A 113 23.46 6.32 27.96
C VAL A 113 23.19 5.59 29.29
N TRP A 114 22.08 4.86 29.38
CA TRP A 114 21.65 4.21 30.62
C TRP A 114 22.40 2.90 30.91
N ASP A 115 23.20 2.40 29.96
CA ASP A 115 24.12 1.27 30.20
C ASP A 115 25.36 1.73 31.00
N ARG A 116 25.62 3.04 31.05
CA ARG A 116 26.80 3.64 31.67
C ARG A 116 26.51 4.52 32.87
N TYR A 117 25.28 5.04 32.96
CA TYR A 117 24.87 5.97 33.98
C TYR A 117 23.51 5.59 34.55
N THR A 118 23.36 5.71 35.85
CA THR A 118 22.08 5.61 36.54
C THR A 118 21.34 6.94 36.52
N LEU A 119 20.02 6.90 36.67
CA LEU A 119 19.18 8.09 36.74
C LEU A 119 19.59 9.01 37.90
N ARG A 120 20.03 8.42 39.03
CA ARG A 120 20.52 9.18 40.18
C ARG A 120 21.80 9.94 39.84
N GLU A 121 22.80 9.26 39.27
CA GLU A 121 24.06 9.90 38.88
C GLU A 121 23.82 11.07 37.93
N VAL A 122 23.01 10.88 36.88
CA VAL A 122 22.73 11.93 35.90
C VAL A 122 22.01 13.14 36.53
N ARG A 123 21.16 12.93 37.55
CA ARG A 123 20.50 14.03 38.27
C ARG A 123 21.48 14.84 39.10
N GLU A 124 22.41 14.17 39.77
CA GLU A 124 23.40 14.76 40.66
C GLU A 124 24.57 15.44 39.89
N MET A 125 24.74 15.15 38.60
CA MET A 125 25.77 15.75 37.74
C MET A 125 25.65 17.29 37.61
N PRO A 126 26.79 17.99 37.38
CA PRO A 126 26.79 19.40 36.99
C PRO A 126 25.96 19.65 35.73
N GLU A 127 25.35 20.84 35.63
CA GLU A 127 24.39 21.18 34.57
C GLU A 127 24.94 20.92 33.15
N GLY A 128 26.20 21.29 32.89
CA GLY A 128 26.82 21.10 31.58
C GLY A 128 26.97 19.62 31.21
N GLU A 129 27.41 18.79 32.15
CA GLU A 129 27.56 17.35 31.92
C GLU A 129 26.20 16.66 31.80
N ARG A 130 25.26 16.96 32.71
CA ARG A 130 23.88 16.48 32.62
C ARG A 130 23.25 16.83 31.28
N THR A 131 23.37 18.08 30.83
CA THR A 131 22.85 18.53 29.53
C THR A 131 23.47 17.74 28.38
N ARG A 132 24.79 17.49 28.41
CA ARG A 132 25.46 16.67 27.40
C ARG A 132 24.90 15.26 27.36
N ILE A 133 24.74 14.61 28.52
CA ILE A 133 24.20 13.25 28.63
C ILE A 133 22.75 13.16 28.14
N LEU A 134 21.89 14.09 28.54
CA LEU A 134 20.50 14.12 28.07
C LEU A 134 20.41 14.42 26.57
N ALA A 135 21.29 15.27 26.03
CA ALA A 135 21.33 15.53 24.60
C ALA A 135 21.72 14.29 23.80
N LEU A 136 22.69 13.50 24.28
CA LEU A 136 23.07 12.22 23.68
C LEU A 136 21.90 11.23 23.70
N HIS A 137 21.20 11.08 24.84
CA HIS A 137 19.99 10.27 24.91
C HIS A 137 18.95 10.72 23.88
N ASN A 138 18.66 12.02 23.80
CA ASN A 138 17.67 12.57 22.88
C ASN A 138 18.01 12.30 21.41
N LEU A 139 19.30 12.38 21.05
CA LEU A 139 19.80 12.07 19.72
C LEU A 139 19.67 10.57 19.41
N GLU A 140 20.07 9.71 20.34
CA GLU A 140 19.96 8.25 20.17
C GLU A 140 18.52 7.79 19.98
N VAL A 141 17.57 8.32 20.76
CA VAL A 141 16.14 8.03 20.60
C VAL A 141 15.64 8.44 19.23
N SER A 142 16.03 9.63 18.75
CA SER A 142 15.64 10.15 17.44
C SER A 142 16.20 9.29 16.30
N LEU A 143 17.47 8.91 16.37
CA LEU A 143 18.12 8.04 15.38
C LEU A 143 17.54 6.62 15.40
N ARG A 144 17.20 6.11 16.58
CA ARG A 144 16.52 4.81 16.73
C ARG A 144 15.15 4.83 16.08
N GLU A 145 14.35 5.87 16.30
CA GLU A 145 13.04 6.01 15.66
C GLU A 145 13.15 6.00 14.13
N MET A 146 14.13 6.73 13.57
CA MET A 146 14.38 6.72 12.12
C MET A 146 14.80 5.34 11.59
N ARG A 147 15.52 4.52 12.39
CA ARG A 147 15.85 3.13 12.01
C ARG A 147 14.60 2.26 11.99
N GLU A 148 13.73 2.36 12.99
CA GLU A 148 12.48 1.61 13.05
C GLU A 148 11.52 1.99 11.92
N ILE A 149 11.41 3.28 11.57
CA ILE A 149 10.60 3.74 10.42
C ILE A 149 11.11 3.11 9.12
N ARG A 150 12.43 3.17 8.85
CA ARG A 150 13.02 2.55 7.65
C ARG A 150 12.82 1.04 7.61
N ARG A 151 12.90 0.38 8.77
CA ARG A 151 12.60 -1.05 8.89
C ARG A 151 11.14 -1.32 8.54
N ALA A 152 10.20 -0.58 9.12
CA ALA A 152 8.76 -0.73 8.86
C ALA A 152 8.41 -0.50 7.38
N ILE A 153 9.08 0.42 6.68
CA ILE A 153 8.92 0.59 5.23
C ILE A 153 9.40 -0.66 4.47
N ARG A 154 10.61 -1.17 4.77
CA ARG A 154 11.19 -2.35 4.11
C ARG A 154 10.40 -3.63 4.37
N GLU A 155 9.80 -3.75 5.55
CA GLU A 155 8.94 -4.86 5.96
C GLU A 155 7.46 -4.66 5.56
N GLU A 156 7.16 -3.60 4.79
CA GLU A 156 5.82 -3.25 4.29
C GLU A 156 4.76 -3.04 5.39
N SER A 157 5.17 -2.64 6.59
CA SER A 157 4.31 -2.49 7.79
C SER A 157 4.28 -1.07 8.37
N ILE A 158 4.57 -0.06 7.53
CA ILE A 158 4.60 1.33 7.97
C ILE A 158 3.25 1.81 8.50
N TRP A 159 2.14 1.34 7.93
CA TRP A 159 0.79 1.71 8.39
C TRP A 159 0.53 1.23 9.82
N GLU A 160 0.79 -0.04 10.11
CA GLU A 160 0.67 -0.60 11.47
C GLU A 160 1.60 0.11 12.46
N TYR A 161 2.82 0.41 12.03
CA TYR A 161 3.79 1.11 12.87
C TYR A 161 3.31 2.53 13.22
N VAL A 162 2.82 3.29 12.24
CA VAL A 162 2.26 4.63 12.48
C VAL A 162 1.02 4.54 13.34
N GLU A 163 0.11 3.60 13.07
CA GLU A 163 -1.11 3.45 13.85
C GLU A 163 -0.82 3.15 15.33
N MET A 164 0.17 2.31 15.62
CA MET A 164 0.66 2.09 16.98
C MET A 164 1.17 3.40 17.61
N LYS A 165 1.95 4.19 16.85
CA LYS A 165 2.58 5.42 17.35
C LYS A 165 1.58 6.55 17.60
N VAL A 166 0.59 6.71 16.72
CA VAL A 166 -0.38 7.82 16.83
C VAL A 166 -1.35 7.67 18.01
N ARG A 167 -1.45 6.48 18.61
CA ARG A 167 -2.20 6.29 19.87
C ARG A 167 -1.50 6.90 21.08
N ALA A 168 -0.22 7.25 20.98
CA ALA A 168 0.53 7.87 22.07
C ALA A 168 -0.02 9.24 22.50
N HIS A 169 -0.69 9.98 21.60
CA HIS A 169 -1.18 11.32 21.90
C HIS A 169 -2.43 11.69 21.06
N PRO A 170 -3.48 12.29 21.64
CA PRO A 170 -4.70 12.66 20.91
C PRO A 170 -4.47 13.53 19.66
N ALA A 171 -3.50 14.45 19.74
CA ALA A 171 -3.15 15.29 18.59
C ALA A 171 -2.49 14.52 17.43
N LEU A 172 -1.71 13.46 17.72
CA LEU A 172 -1.16 12.60 16.67
C LEU A 172 -2.28 11.81 15.99
N LEU A 173 -3.22 11.28 16.77
CA LEU A 173 -4.38 10.60 16.23
C LEU A 173 -5.25 11.53 15.36
N SER A 174 -5.44 12.78 15.80
CA SER A 174 -6.16 13.80 15.02
C SER A 174 -5.46 14.09 13.69
N ALA A 175 -4.12 14.19 13.71
CA ALA A 175 -3.32 14.37 12.51
C ALA A 175 -3.36 13.17 11.56
N TYR A 176 -3.35 11.95 12.09
CA TYR A 176 -3.53 10.73 11.30
C TYR A 176 -4.90 10.68 10.63
N ARG A 177 -5.97 11.05 11.34
CA ARG A 177 -7.31 11.16 10.76
C ARG A 177 -7.41 12.23 9.68
N ALA A 178 -6.64 13.32 9.80
CA ALA A 178 -6.52 14.34 8.77
C ALA A 178 -5.78 13.81 7.52
N LEU A 179 -4.69 13.06 7.70
CA LEU A 179 -4.00 12.36 6.60
C LEU A 179 -4.97 11.44 5.82
N LEU A 180 -5.72 10.61 6.54
CA LEU A 180 -6.73 9.71 5.97
C LEU A 180 -7.96 10.44 5.41
N GLY A 181 -8.05 11.77 5.58
CA GLY A 181 -9.07 12.61 4.95
C GLY A 181 -8.71 13.04 3.53
N GLU A 182 -7.49 12.76 3.06
CA GLU A 182 -6.96 13.18 1.76
C GLU A 182 -6.58 11.97 0.89
N PRO A 183 -7.49 11.00 0.66
CA PRO A 183 -7.16 9.73 0.02
C PRO A 183 -6.62 9.92 -1.41
N GLU A 184 -7.09 10.91 -2.16
CA GLU A 184 -6.63 11.17 -3.53
C GLU A 184 -5.14 11.53 -3.60
N THR A 185 -4.57 12.09 -2.51
CA THR A 185 -3.13 12.38 -2.45
C THR A 185 -2.30 11.12 -2.18
N LEU A 186 -2.90 10.09 -1.58
CA LEU A 186 -2.21 8.86 -1.14
C LEU A 186 -2.37 7.71 -2.12
N MET A 187 -3.55 7.59 -2.74
CA MET A 187 -3.94 6.48 -3.62
C MET A 187 -3.00 6.24 -4.82
N PRO A 188 -2.39 7.26 -5.46
CA PRO A 188 -1.43 7.01 -6.55
C PRO A 188 -0.18 6.25 -6.12
N TYR A 189 0.21 6.37 -4.85
CA TYR A 189 1.47 5.84 -4.32
C TYR A 189 1.28 4.57 -3.48
N GLU A 190 0.02 4.17 -3.22
CA GLU A 190 -0.26 2.93 -2.50
C GLU A 190 0.03 1.72 -3.40
N ASN A 191 0.78 0.75 -2.86
CA ASN A 191 1.06 -0.49 -3.55
C ASN A 191 -0.24 -1.26 -3.88
N SER A 192 -0.25 -1.91 -5.03
CA SER A 192 -1.36 -2.76 -5.49
C SER A 192 -1.66 -3.94 -4.55
N SER A 193 -0.64 -4.41 -3.82
CA SER A 193 -0.70 -5.44 -2.80
C SER A 193 0.54 -5.37 -1.88
N ARG A 194 0.52 -6.14 -0.78
CA ARG A 194 1.64 -6.28 0.15
C ARG A 194 1.91 -7.75 0.46
N ARG A 195 3.14 -8.06 0.86
CA ARG A 195 3.56 -9.39 1.34
C ARG A 195 3.03 -9.69 2.74
N ARG A 196 2.93 -8.65 3.57
CA ARG A 196 2.45 -8.77 4.94
C ARG A 196 0.93 -8.62 4.98
N ALA A 197 0.28 -9.43 5.80
CA ALA A 197 -1.15 -9.33 6.05
C ALA A 197 -1.52 -7.96 6.63
N LEU A 198 -2.71 -7.46 6.28
CA LEU A 198 -3.28 -6.24 6.82
C LEU A 198 -3.75 -6.49 8.26
N PHE A 199 -3.24 -5.72 9.22
CA PHE A 199 -3.68 -5.82 10.61
C PHE A 199 -4.63 -4.67 10.93
N TYR A 200 -5.82 -5.02 11.42
CA TYR A 200 -6.75 -4.05 11.99
C TYR A 200 -6.25 -3.60 13.37
N THR A 201 -5.89 -2.33 13.50
CA THR A 201 -5.48 -1.74 14.79
C THR A 201 -6.46 -0.68 15.32
N GLY A 202 -7.55 -0.45 14.58
CA GLY A 202 -8.66 0.41 14.96
C GLY A 202 -9.41 0.95 13.74
N PRO A 203 -10.45 1.78 13.95
CA PRO A 203 -11.36 2.25 12.89
C PRO A 203 -10.66 2.93 11.72
N GLU A 204 -9.54 3.59 11.98
CA GLU A 204 -8.74 4.26 10.95
C GLU A 204 -8.11 3.29 9.93
N THR A 205 -7.90 2.01 10.29
CA THR A 205 -7.38 1.00 9.35
C THR A 205 -8.29 0.83 8.13
N LEU A 206 -9.62 0.90 8.33
CA LEU A 206 -10.61 0.75 7.26
C LEU A 206 -10.64 1.94 6.28
N ARG A 207 -9.97 3.04 6.63
CA ARG A 207 -9.82 4.23 5.78
C ARG A 207 -8.47 4.27 5.05
N ARG A 208 -7.60 3.28 5.26
CA ARG A 208 -6.30 3.22 4.55
C ARG A 208 -6.53 3.11 3.04
N PRO A 209 -5.61 3.67 2.22
CA PRO A 209 -5.67 3.55 0.76
C PRO A 209 -5.80 2.11 0.25
N SER A 210 -5.13 1.14 0.88
CA SER A 210 -5.19 -0.27 0.48
C SER A 210 -6.59 -0.89 0.64
N VAL A 211 -7.34 -0.51 1.69
CA VAL A 211 -8.72 -0.97 1.91
C VAL A 211 -9.65 -0.33 0.88
N ARG A 212 -9.46 0.96 0.57
CA ARG A 212 -10.21 1.64 -0.47
C ARG A 212 -9.98 1.01 -1.84
N LEU A 213 -8.72 0.76 -2.21
CA LEU A 213 -8.35 0.09 -3.45
C LEU A 213 -8.97 -1.31 -3.54
N PHE A 214 -8.93 -2.08 -2.45
CA PHE A 214 -9.57 -3.39 -2.39
C PHE A 214 -11.08 -3.32 -2.63
N ARG A 215 -11.79 -2.41 -1.96
CA ARG A 215 -13.23 -2.18 -2.15
C ARG A 215 -13.56 -1.72 -3.57
N GLU A 216 -12.75 -0.84 -4.15
CA GLU A 216 -12.89 -0.42 -5.55
C GLU A 216 -12.75 -1.61 -6.50
N ARG A 217 -11.80 -2.51 -6.26
CA ARG A 217 -11.63 -3.74 -7.06
C ARG A 217 -12.76 -4.75 -6.86
N LEU A 218 -13.27 -4.92 -5.63
CA LEU A 218 -14.46 -5.75 -5.39
C LEU A 218 -15.67 -5.26 -6.19
N ARG A 219 -15.91 -3.94 -6.24
CA ARG A 219 -17.02 -3.37 -7.01
C ARG A 219 -16.92 -3.66 -8.51
N ARG A 220 -15.71 -3.83 -9.07
CA ARG A 220 -15.52 -4.18 -10.49
C ARG A 220 -16.12 -5.53 -10.87
N LEU A 221 -16.25 -6.44 -9.89
CA LEU A 221 -16.86 -7.75 -10.10
C LEU A 221 -18.35 -7.64 -10.43
N GLY A 222 -19.01 -6.58 -9.94
CA GLY A 222 -20.46 -6.44 -10.06
C GLY A 222 -21.20 -7.63 -9.45
N ARG A 223 -22.28 -8.05 -10.11
CA ARG A 223 -23.05 -9.24 -9.72
C ARG A 223 -22.41 -10.49 -10.31
N LEU A 224 -22.11 -11.46 -9.45
CA LEU A 224 -21.62 -12.79 -9.81
C LEU A 224 -22.78 -13.80 -9.70
N GLY A 225 -23.16 -14.42 -10.82
CA GLY A 225 -24.31 -15.33 -10.85
C GLY A 225 -25.66 -14.64 -10.62
N ARG A 226 -26.69 -15.46 -10.38
CA ARG A 226 -28.08 -15.01 -10.13
C ARG A 226 -28.40 -14.85 -8.65
N GLY A 227 -27.75 -15.59 -7.76
CA GLY A 227 -27.98 -15.53 -6.32
C GLY A 227 -26.69 -15.34 -5.55
N ALA A 228 -26.82 -14.97 -4.28
CA ALA A 228 -25.72 -14.90 -3.33
C ALA A 228 -26.13 -15.55 -2.03
N ILE A 229 -25.21 -16.29 -1.42
CA ILE A 229 -25.32 -16.74 -0.04
C ILE A 229 -24.18 -16.12 0.76
N ALA A 230 -24.51 -15.39 1.82
CA ALA A 230 -23.54 -14.58 2.54
C ALA A 230 -23.47 -14.96 4.01
N VAL A 231 -22.26 -15.19 4.50
CA VAL A 231 -21.98 -15.51 5.90
C VAL A 231 -21.41 -14.27 6.60
N PRO A 232 -22.16 -13.62 7.50
CA PRO A 232 -21.66 -12.51 8.31
C PRO A 232 -20.47 -12.94 9.17
N HIS A 233 -19.39 -12.14 9.18
CA HIS A 233 -18.15 -12.51 9.87
C HIS A 233 -17.60 -13.90 9.48
N GLY A 234 -17.92 -14.36 8.27
CA GLY A 234 -17.58 -15.70 7.81
C GLY A 234 -16.06 -15.96 7.79
N PRO A 235 -15.66 -17.23 7.94
CA PRO A 235 -14.26 -17.60 7.98
C PRO A 235 -13.56 -17.31 6.63
N MET A 236 -12.26 -17.03 6.69
CA MET A 236 -11.41 -16.84 5.52
C MET A 236 -10.22 -17.81 5.56
N PRO A 237 -9.85 -18.48 4.46
CA PRO A 237 -10.56 -18.53 3.17
C PRO A 237 -11.85 -19.36 3.25
N LEU A 238 -12.95 -18.87 2.65
CA LEU A 238 -14.25 -19.55 2.63
C LEU A 238 -14.13 -20.98 2.11
N SER A 239 -13.43 -21.19 0.99
CA SER A 239 -13.44 -22.49 0.30
C SER A 239 -12.85 -23.64 1.13
N LYS A 240 -12.23 -23.34 2.28
CA LYS A 240 -11.72 -24.33 3.23
C LYS A 240 -12.65 -24.63 4.39
N PHE A 241 -13.52 -23.69 4.73
CA PHE A 241 -14.33 -23.73 5.94
C PHE A 241 -15.82 -23.84 5.66
N LEU A 242 -16.25 -23.49 4.46
CA LEU A 242 -17.64 -23.57 4.01
C LEU A 242 -17.75 -24.51 2.81
N PRO A 243 -18.84 -25.29 2.70
CA PRO A 243 -19.06 -26.20 1.60
C PRO A 243 -19.38 -25.43 0.30
N MET A 244 -19.36 -26.13 -0.83
CA MET A 244 -19.86 -25.58 -2.09
C MET A 244 -21.40 -25.54 -2.05
N PRO A 245 -22.04 -24.37 -2.19
CA PRO A 245 -23.51 -24.29 -2.16
C PRO A 245 -24.12 -24.97 -3.38
N GLU A 246 -25.34 -25.47 -3.23
CA GLU A 246 -26.13 -25.94 -4.36
C GLU A 246 -26.34 -24.80 -5.38
N GLY A 247 -26.15 -25.09 -6.66
CA GLY A 247 -26.28 -24.10 -7.73
C GLY A 247 -25.05 -23.21 -7.94
N PHE A 248 -23.89 -23.48 -7.31
CA PHE A 248 -22.64 -22.84 -7.70
C PHE A 248 -22.33 -23.09 -9.21
N PRO A 249 -21.95 -22.07 -10.01
CA PRO A 249 -21.67 -20.68 -9.63
C PRO A 249 -22.83 -19.69 -9.81
N GLU A 250 -24.03 -20.15 -10.18
CA GLU A 250 -25.21 -19.27 -10.24
C GLU A 250 -25.60 -18.74 -8.86
N VAL A 251 -25.30 -19.47 -7.78
CA VAL A 251 -25.34 -18.98 -6.40
C VAL A 251 -23.90 -18.80 -5.89
N MET A 252 -23.50 -17.55 -5.69
CA MET A 252 -22.12 -17.21 -5.30
C MET A 252 -22.01 -17.07 -3.76
N PRO A 253 -21.12 -17.81 -3.09
CA PRO A 253 -20.92 -17.63 -1.66
C PRO A 253 -19.98 -16.46 -1.33
N TYR A 254 -20.35 -15.71 -0.29
CA TYR A 254 -19.63 -14.54 0.21
C TYR A 254 -19.34 -14.67 1.72
N SER A 255 -18.16 -14.21 2.15
CA SER A 255 -17.94 -13.84 3.56
C SER A 255 -18.11 -12.34 3.67
N VAL A 256 -18.98 -11.88 4.57
CA VAL A 256 -19.15 -10.45 4.83
C VAL A 256 -18.22 -10.05 5.96
N THR A 257 -17.12 -9.42 5.59
CA THR A 257 -16.07 -8.99 6.50
C THR A 257 -16.12 -7.47 6.70
N PRO A 258 -15.41 -6.90 7.69
CA PRO A 258 -15.25 -5.46 7.79
C PRO A 258 -14.61 -4.82 6.55
N LEU A 259 -13.90 -5.57 5.69
CA LEU A 259 -13.38 -5.07 4.42
C LEU A 259 -14.46 -4.94 3.34
N GLY A 260 -15.59 -5.64 3.51
CA GLY A 260 -16.71 -5.73 2.57
C GLY A 260 -17.14 -7.19 2.35
N PRO A 261 -18.17 -7.40 1.50
CA PRO A 261 -18.56 -8.74 1.05
C PRO A 261 -17.52 -9.29 0.07
N ILE A 262 -16.86 -10.38 0.45
CA ILE A 262 -15.80 -11.01 -0.32
C ILE A 262 -16.32 -12.33 -0.90
N PRO A 263 -16.48 -12.46 -2.23
CA PRO A 263 -16.88 -13.73 -2.83
C PRO A 263 -15.73 -14.74 -2.79
N VAL A 264 -16.07 -16.02 -2.71
CA VAL A 264 -15.09 -17.13 -2.67
C VAL A 264 -14.08 -17.05 -3.82
N VAL A 265 -14.48 -16.54 -4.99
CA VAL A 265 -13.66 -16.46 -6.20
C VAL A 265 -12.52 -15.44 -6.15
N VAL A 266 -12.49 -14.56 -5.14
CA VAL A 266 -11.36 -13.62 -4.91
C VAL A 266 -10.83 -13.66 -3.48
N GLU A 267 -11.19 -14.68 -2.70
CA GLU A 267 -10.78 -14.81 -1.28
C GLU A 267 -9.26 -14.84 -1.08
N ASP A 268 -8.51 -15.32 -2.07
CA ASP A 268 -7.06 -15.39 -2.05
C ASP A 268 -6.38 -14.04 -2.36
N CYS A 269 -7.12 -13.06 -2.90
CA CYS A 269 -6.57 -11.75 -3.30
C CYS A 269 -6.32 -10.85 -2.09
N TYR A 270 -5.14 -10.22 -2.02
CA TYR A 270 -4.81 -9.28 -0.96
C TYR A 270 -5.80 -8.11 -0.85
N PRO A 271 -6.26 -7.71 0.35
CA PRO A 271 -5.99 -8.29 1.67
C PRO A 271 -7.13 -9.17 2.21
N ALA A 272 -7.86 -9.90 1.36
CA ALA A 272 -9.01 -10.72 1.76
C ALA A 272 -8.66 -11.74 2.85
N SER A 273 -8.13 -12.91 2.47
CA SER A 273 -7.66 -13.90 3.46
C SER A 273 -6.40 -13.44 4.20
N GLN A 274 -5.68 -12.44 3.67
CA GLN A 274 -4.48 -11.87 4.27
C GLN A 274 -4.81 -10.65 5.14
N SER A 275 -5.84 -10.76 5.97
CA SER A 275 -6.18 -9.75 6.98
C SER A 275 -6.45 -10.39 8.35
N LEU A 276 -6.14 -9.64 9.41
CA LEU A 276 -6.41 -10.04 10.79
C LEU A 276 -7.25 -8.98 11.48
N PHE A 277 -8.39 -9.41 12.02
CA PHE A 277 -9.31 -8.61 12.83
C PHE A 277 -9.46 -9.25 14.22
N PRO A 278 -9.65 -8.44 15.27
CA PRO A 278 -9.92 -8.97 16.60
C PRO A 278 -11.31 -9.60 16.67
N TRP A 279 -11.45 -10.59 17.56
CA TRP A 279 -12.74 -11.13 17.98
C TRP A 279 -12.88 -10.99 19.50
N PRO A 280 -14.02 -10.52 20.02
CA PRO A 280 -15.22 -10.03 19.30
C PRO A 280 -14.96 -8.74 18.50
N PRO A 281 -15.78 -8.44 17.47
CA PRO A 281 -15.60 -7.25 16.64
C PRO A 281 -15.90 -5.97 17.42
N ASP A 282 -15.22 -4.87 17.08
CA ASP A 282 -15.58 -3.56 17.58
C ASP A 282 -16.80 -2.97 16.84
N ARG A 283 -17.34 -1.86 17.36
CA ARG A 283 -18.52 -1.20 16.78
C ARG A 283 -18.36 -0.78 15.32
N THR A 284 -17.14 -0.42 14.90
CA THR A 284 -16.91 0.00 13.52
C THR A 284 -16.91 -1.22 12.60
N SER A 285 -16.21 -2.27 13.01
CA SER A 285 -16.12 -3.53 12.28
C SER A 285 -17.49 -4.19 12.13
N ALA A 286 -18.30 -4.22 13.19
CA ALA A 286 -19.67 -4.73 13.15
C ALA A 286 -20.54 -3.92 12.17
N ARG A 287 -20.45 -2.58 12.23
CA ARG A 287 -21.18 -1.71 11.32
C ARG A 287 -20.79 -1.93 9.85
N GLU A 288 -19.51 -2.08 9.54
CA GLU A 288 -19.08 -2.35 8.16
C GLU A 288 -19.62 -3.70 7.64
N VAL A 289 -19.78 -4.70 8.52
CA VAL A 289 -20.42 -5.98 8.14
C VAL A 289 -21.91 -5.77 7.86
N GLU A 290 -22.62 -5.03 8.70
CA GLU A 290 -24.03 -4.68 8.44
C GLU A 290 -24.21 -3.93 7.11
N GLU A 291 -23.34 -2.95 6.82
CA GLU A 291 -23.36 -2.23 5.54
C GLU A 291 -23.00 -3.16 4.35
N GLY A 292 -22.08 -4.11 4.55
CA GLY A 292 -21.76 -5.13 3.55
C GLY A 292 -22.94 -6.05 3.23
N ILE A 293 -23.72 -6.45 4.25
CA ILE A 293 -24.96 -7.22 4.08
C ILE A 293 -25.97 -6.41 3.27
N LYS A 294 -26.21 -5.15 3.65
CA LYS A 294 -27.13 -4.26 2.91
C LYS A 294 -26.73 -4.13 1.44
N ALA A 295 -25.45 -3.95 1.16
CA ALA A 295 -24.93 -3.85 -0.20
C ALA A 295 -25.17 -5.14 -1.02
N LEU A 296 -25.05 -6.31 -0.41
CA LEU A 296 -25.38 -7.58 -1.08
C LEU A 296 -26.88 -7.71 -1.35
N VAL A 297 -27.74 -7.36 -0.38
CA VAL A 297 -29.20 -7.38 -0.58
C VAL A 297 -29.61 -6.40 -1.68
N GLU A 298 -29.00 -5.22 -1.75
CA GLU A 298 -29.24 -4.26 -2.83
C GLU A 298 -28.81 -4.81 -4.20
N LEU A 299 -27.67 -5.51 -4.26
CA LEU A 299 -27.11 -6.05 -5.51
C LEU A 299 -27.92 -7.25 -6.07
N TYR A 300 -28.44 -8.11 -5.20
CA TYR A 300 -29.11 -9.36 -5.59
C TYR A 300 -30.63 -9.37 -5.38
N GLY A 301 -31.17 -8.40 -4.64
CA GLY A 301 -32.58 -8.34 -4.28
C GLY A 301 -33.00 -9.55 -3.44
N GLY A 302 -34.17 -10.13 -3.75
CA GLY A 302 -34.67 -11.35 -3.09
C GLY A 302 -33.85 -12.62 -3.32
N ASN A 303 -32.75 -12.55 -4.07
CA ASN A 303 -31.83 -13.67 -4.30
C ASN A 303 -30.57 -13.60 -3.41
N ALA A 304 -30.53 -12.69 -2.42
CA ALA A 304 -29.51 -12.69 -1.38
C ALA A 304 -30.01 -13.45 -0.15
N GLU A 305 -29.36 -14.56 0.17
CA GLU A 305 -29.55 -15.28 1.41
C GLU A 305 -28.44 -14.89 2.40
N ILE A 306 -28.83 -14.55 3.63
CA ILE A 306 -27.91 -14.25 4.73
C ILE A 306 -28.08 -15.34 5.77
N ALA A 307 -27.04 -16.14 5.99
CA ALA A 307 -27.08 -17.27 6.90
C ALA A 307 -25.74 -17.40 7.64
N ASP A 308 -25.78 -17.83 8.90
CA ASP A 308 -24.56 -18.07 9.69
C ASP A 308 -23.80 -19.31 9.17
N GLU A 309 -24.53 -20.31 8.66
CA GLU A 309 -24.02 -21.52 8.03
C GLU A 309 -25.00 -21.97 6.94
N TYR A 310 -24.53 -22.81 6.01
CA TYR A 310 -25.37 -23.42 4.98
C TYR A 310 -24.87 -24.81 4.62
N GLU A 311 -25.79 -25.65 4.16
CA GLU A 311 -25.49 -27.00 3.68
C GLU A 311 -24.97 -26.97 2.23
N GLY A 312 -24.15 -27.95 1.87
CA GLY A 312 -23.57 -28.03 0.54
C GLY A 312 -22.70 -29.26 0.32
N GLY A 313 -22.07 -29.32 -0.85
CA GLY A 313 -21.21 -30.43 -1.26
C GLY A 313 -19.72 -30.13 -1.19
N GLU A 314 -18.92 -31.10 -1.63
CA GLU A 314 -17.49 -30.90 -1.88
C GLU A 314 -17.26 -29.92 -3.04
N TRP A 315 -16.19 -29.13 -2.96
CA TRP A 315 -15.82 -28.19 -4.02
C TRP A 315 -15.36 -28.91 -5.28
N ASP A 316 -16.04 -28.67 -6.40
CA ASP A 316 -15.49 -28.92 -7.73
C ASP A 316 -14.34 -27.94 -7.98
N LEU A 317 -13.11 -28.45 -7.86
CA LEU A 317 -11.90 -27.64 -7.98
C LEU A 317 -11.67 -27.13 -9.40
N ASP A 318 -12.12 -27.85 -10.44
CA ASP A 318 -11.98 -27.37 -11.81
C ASP A 318 -12.88 -26.15 -11.99
N ARG A 319 -14.17 -26.29 -11.63
CA ARG A 319 -15.14 -25.19 -11.71
C ARG A 319 -14.75 -24.00 -10.84
N LEU A 320 -14.37 -24.22 -9.58
CA LEU A 320 -13.95 -23.15 -8.68
C LEU A 320 -12.74 -22.40 -9.21
N ASN A 321 -11.73 -23.09 -9.73
CA ASN A 321 -10.51 -22.44 -10.22
C ASN A 321 -10.74 -21.71 -11.55
N GLU A 322 -11.66 -22.15 -12.41
CA GLU A 322 -12.09 -21.38 -13.58
C GLU A 322 -12.79 -20.08 -13.20
N GLU A 323 -13.73 -20.12 -12.24
CA GLU A 323 -14.43 -18.93 -11.76
C GLU A 323 -13.48 -17.97 -11.02
N LYS A 324 -12.57 -18.51 -10.18
CA LYS A 324 -11.45 -17.74 -9.62
C LYS A 324 -10.64 -17.11 -10.74
N ALA A 325 -10.37 -17.84 -11.81
CA ALA A 325 -9.51 -17.33 -12.85
C ALA A 325 -10.08 -16.07 -13.52
N ARG A 326 -11.38 -16.11 -13.82
CA ARG A 326 -12.17 -15.01 -14.39
C ARG A 326 -12.31 -13.84 -13.41
N ALA A 327 -12.75 -14.11 -12.19
CA ALA A 327 -13.02 -13.07 -11.19
C ALA A 327 -11.75 -12.32 -10.80
N ILE A 328 -10.61 -13.00 -10.60
CA ILE A 328 -9.34 -12.36 -10.25
C ILE A 328 -8.85 -11.46 -11.41
N ALA A 329 -9.08 -11.85 -12.66
CA ALA A 329 -8.72 -11.01 -13.80
C ALA A 329 -9.56 -9.73 -13.83
N VAL A 330 -10.88 -9.80 -13.60
CA VAL A 330 -11.77 -8.63 -13.50
C VAL A 330 -11.37 -7.76 -12.31
N PHE A 331 -11.10 -8.38 -11.16
CA PHE A 331 -10.68 -7.70 -9.94
C PHE A 331 -9.42 -6.85 -10.17
N GLN A 332 -8.40 -7.43 -10.81
CA GLN A 332 -7.12 -6.78 -11.04
C GLN A 332 -7.15 -5.79 -12.20
N PHE A 333 -7.61 -6.21 -13.39
CA PHE A 333 -7.47 -5.47 -14.65
C PHE A 333 -8.74 -4.74 -15.08
N GLY A 334 -9.89 -5.05 -14.48
CA GLY A 334 -11.20 -4.57 -14.92
C GLY A 334 -11.85 -5.51 -15.95
N LYS A 335 -13.15 -5.32 -16.18
CA LYS A 335 -14.00 -6.25 -16.94
C LYS A 335 -13.54 -6.45 -18.39
N GLU A 336 -13.43 -5.38 -19.16
CA GLU A 336 -13.04 -5.42 -20.59
C GLU A 336 -11.66 -6.07 -20.79
N ALA A 337 -10.69 -5.71 -19.94
CA ALA A 337 -9.34 -6.27 -19.99
C ALA A 337 -9.33 -7.76 -19.64
N ALA A 338 -10.14 -8.17 -18.66
CA ALA A 338 -10.28 -9.58 -18.28
C ALA A 338 -10.95 -10.40 -19.38
N GLU A 339 -11.98 -9.86 -20.04
CA GLU A 339 -12.63 -10.50 -21.19
C GLU A 339 -11.62 -10.74 -22.31
N ALA A 340 -10.83 -9.73 -22.69
CA ALA A 340 -9.80 -9.89 -23.71
C ALA A 340 -8.66 -10.86 -23.34
N LEU A 341 -8.25 -10.84 -22.06
CA LEU A 341 -7.21 -11.76 -21.56
C LEU A 341 -7.64 -13.22 -21.62
N LEU A 342 -8.94 -13.48 -21.43
CA LEU A 342 -9.52 -14.81 -21.24
C LEU A 342 -10.43 -15.27 -22.39
N ASP A 343 -10.48 -14.52 -23.49
CA ASP A 343 -11.25 -14.86 -24.69
C ASP A 343 -10.62 -16.04 -25.43
N GLY A 344 -11.37 -17.13 -25.61
CA GLY A 344 -10.90 -18.38 -26.20
C GLY A 344 -11.04 -19.59 -25.28
N ASP A 345 -10.32 -20.67 -25.60
CA ASP A 345 -10.34 -21.92 -24.83
C ASP A 345 -9.55 -21.77 -23.52
N LEU A 346 -10.29 -21.52 -22.42
CA LEU A 346 -9.72 -21.31 -21.08
C LEU A 346 -9.34 -22.64 -20.43
N ARG A 347 -8.08 -22.75 -20.04
CA ARG A 347 -7.58 -23.86 -19.21
C ARG A 347 -6.81 -23.35 -18.00
N VAL A 348 -7.20 -23.81 -16.82
CA VAL A 348 -6.50 -23.49 -15.57
C VAL A 348 -5.59 -24.63 -15.12
N VAL A 349 -4.52 -24.28 -14.43
CA VAL A 349 -3.64 -25.23 -13.73
C VAL A 349 -3.62 -24.86 -12.26
N TYR A 350 -3.91 -25.83 -11.39
CA TYR A 350 -3.86 -25.67 -9.94
C TYR A 350 -3.03 -26.78 -9.27
N SER A 351 -2.63 -26.52 -8.02
CA SER A 351 -1.84 -27.44 -7.21
C SER A 351 -2.70 -28.60 -6.71
N ARG A 352 -2.43 -29.84 -7.13
CA ARG A 352 -3.18 -31.03 -6.66
C ARG A 352 -3.18 -31.21 -5.13
N SER A 353 -2.12 -30.78 -4.45
CA SER A 353 -2.02 -30.88 -2.98
C SER A 353 -2.77 -29.81 -2.20
N THR A 354 -3.06 -28.65 -2.80
CA THR A 354 -3.63 -27.50 -2.07
C THR A 354 -4.88 -26.92 -2.72
N GLY A 355 -5.27 -27.40 -3.91
CA GLY A 355 -6.37 -26.88 -4.73
C GLY A 355 -6.13 -25.49 -5.32
N LYS A 356 -5.00 -24.84 -5.02
CA LYS A 356 -4.75 -23.42 -5.38
C LYS A 356 -4.40 -23.24 -6.85
N LEU A 357 -5.12 -22.35 -7.55
CA LEU A 357 -4.82 -21.85 -8.89
C LEU A 357 -3.35 -21.38 -9.00
N ARG A 358 -2.72 -21.69 -10.13
CA ARG A 358 -1.32 -21.35 -10.43
C ARG A 358 -1.17 -20.64 -11.75
N ASN A 359 -1.65 -21.22 -12.84
CA ASN A 359 -1.46 -20.68 -14.18
C ASN A 359 -2.77 -20.71 -14.96
N VAL A 360 -2.92 -19.76 -15.86
CA VAL A 360 -4.05 -19.64 -16.77
C VAL A 360 -3.52 -19.69 -18.19
N TYR A 361 -4.09 -20.61 -18.97
CA TYR A 361 -3.81 -20.79 -20.39
C TYR A 361 -5.05 -20.45 -21.19
N VAL A 362 -4.86 -19.84 -22.35
CA VAL A 362 -5.94 -19.54 -23.30
C VAL A 362 -5.46 -19.89 -24.70
N ASP A 363 -6.20 -20.74 -25.40
CA ASP A 363 -5.82 -21.30 -26.71
C ASP A 363 -4.43 -21.97 -26.69
N GLY A 364 -4.11 -22.63 -25.58
CA GLY A 364 -2.83 -23.31 -25.36
C GLY A 364 -1.66 -22.41 -24.96
N GLU A 365 -1.79 -21.08 -24.97
CA GLU A 365 -0.74 -20.15 -24.56
C GLU A 365 -0.83 -19.78 -23.08
N HIS A 366 0.31 -19.65 -22.39
CA HIS A 366 0.34 -19.21 -20.98
C HIS A 366 0.13 -17.69 -20.89
N VAL A 367 -1.04 -17.28 -20.38
CA VAL A 367 -1.46 -15.86 -20.35
C VAL A 367 -1.15 -15.22 -18.99
N LEU A 368 -1.46 -15.91 -17.88
CA LEU A 368 -1.32 -15.38 -16.52
C LEU A 368 -0.75 -16.42 -15.55
N SER A 369 0.06 -15.98 -14.59
CA SER A 369 0.46 -16.78 -13.43
C SER A 369 0.01 -16.14 -12.13
N LEU A 370 -0.73 -16.89 -11.30
CA LEU A 370 -1.16 -16.46 -9.98
C LEU A 370 0.02 -16.45 -9.01
N ARG A 371 0.14 -15.37 -8.27
CA ARG A 371 1.15 -15.22 -7.21
C ARG A 371 0.61 -15.74 -5.90
N ALA A 372 1.36 -16.67 -5.30
CA ALA A 372 0.98 -17.25 -4.02
C ALA A 372 0.98 -16.25 -2.85
N ALA A 373 1.73 -15.15 -2.95
CA ALA A 373 1.89 -14.18 -1.87
C ALA A 373 0.67 -13.27 -1.69
N ASP A 374 0.04 -12.85 -2.80
CA ASP A 374 -0.99 -11.81 -2.80
C ASP A 374 -2.25 -12.19 -3.62
N GLY A 375 -2.28 -13.37 -4.24
CA GLY A 375 -3.45 -13.86 -4.99
C GLY A 375 -3.75 -13.08 -6.27
N LEU A 376 -2.79 -12.30 -6.76
CA LEU A 376 -2.92 -11.51 -7.99
C LEU A 376 -2.10 -12.12 -9.13
N TYR A 377 -2.42 -11.76 -10.36
CA TYR A 377 -1.76 -12.26 -11.56
C TYR A 377 -0.51 -11.50 -11.94
N THR A 378 0.51 -12.27 -12.31
CA THR A 378 1.64 -11.83 -13.12
C THR A 378 1.30 -12.04 -14.58
N LEU A 379 1.50 -11.02 -15.41
CA LEU A 379 1.25 -11.08 -16.85
C LEU A 379 2.37 -11.85 -17.55
N LYS A 380 2.02 -12.76 -18.47
CA LYS A 380 2.96 -13.38 -19.41
C LYS A 380 2.87 -12.70 -20.75
N LEU A 381 3.86 -12.92 -21.62
CA LEU A 381 3.89 -12.21 -22.90
C LEU A 381 2.63 -12.43 -23.75
N ALA A 382 2.10 -13.66 -23.80
CA ALA A 382 0.85 -13.95 -24.53
C ALA A 382 -0.33 -13.14 -23.97
N GLY A 383 -0.44 -13.03 -22.64
CA GLY A 383 -1.42 -12.15 -21.99
C GLY A 383 -1.16 -10.67 -22.27
N GLY A 384 0.11 -10.25 -22.30
CA GLY A 384 0.53 -8.92 -22.72
C GLY A 384 0.03 -8.55 -24.10
N ARG A 385 0.19 -9.45 -25.08
CA ARG A 385 -0.29 -9.26 -26.46
C ARG A 385 -1.82 -9.18 -26.54
N ARG A 386 -2.53 -9.99 -25.76
CA ARG A 386 -4.01 -9.93 -25.68
C ARG A 386 -4.47 -8.60 -25.11
N LEU A 387 -3.87 -8.17 -23.99
CA LEU A 387 -4.21 -6.91 -23.33
C LEU A 387 -3.85 -5.69 -24.19
N HIS A 388 -2.67 -5.71 -24.80
CA HIS A 388 -2.18 -4.66 -25.71
C HIS A 388 -3.13 -4.43 -26.89
N ARG A 389 -3.60 -5.49 -27.54
CA ARG A 389 -4.57 -5.39 -28.66
C ARG A 389 -5.95 -4.90 -28.25
N ALA A 390 -6.35 -5.14 -27.00
CA ALA A 390 -7.71 -4.87 -26.53
C ALA A 390 -7.87 -3.53 -25.80
N THR A 391 -6.77 -2.80 -25.60
CA THR A 391 -6.81 -1.54 -24.86
C THR A 391 -6.00 -0.51 -25.61
N ASP A 392 -6.47 0.73 -25.67
CA ASP A 392 -5.75 1.83 -26.32
C ASP A 392 -4.77 2.52 -25.36
N PRO A 393 -3.67 3.10 -25.86
CA PRO A 393 -2.85 4.01 -25.08
C PRO A 393 -3.69 5.13 -24.41
N PRO A 394 -3.37 5.50 -23.16
CA PRO A 394 -2.21 5.07 -22.40
C PRO A 394 -2.45 3.82 -21.54
N ARG A 395 -3.62 3.15 -21.59
CA ARG A 395 -3.99 2.12 -20.60
C ARG A 395 -2.95 1.01 -20.49
N PHE A 396 -2.44 0.79 -19.27
CA PHE A 396 -1.40 -0.18 -18.92
C PHE A 396 0.00 0.08 -19.53
N ARG A 397 0.19 1.13 -20.34
CA ARG A 397 1.47 1.39 -21.02
C ARG A 397 2.48 2.06 -20.12
N VAL A 398 3.74 1.67 -20.30
CA VAL A 398 4.94 2.42 -19.97
C VAL A 398 5.72 2.57 -21.26
N ILE A 399 5.74 3.78 -21.80
CA ILE A 399 6.36 4.13 -23.07
C ILE A 399 7.82 4.46 -22.82
N VAL A 400 8.73 3.75 -23.49
CA VAL A 400 10.18 3.98 -23.38
C VAL A 400 10.75 4.56 -24.67
N ASN A 401 11.86 5.28 -24.54
CA ASN A 401 12.54 5.88 -25.68
C ASN A 401 13.23 4.84 -26.59
N GLU A 402 13.59 5.25 -27.80
CA GLU A 402 14.27 4.40 -28.79
C GLU A 402 15.61 3.83 -28.28
N GLU A 403 16.30 4.56 -27.40
CA GLU A 403 17.60 4.14 -26.84
C GLU A 403 17.45 2.89 -25.96
N SER A 404 16.43 2.83 -25.10
CA SER A 404 16.26 1.70 -24.18
C SER A 404 15.43 0.55 -24.78
N ALA A 405 14.60 0.83 -25.78
CA ALA A 405 13.65 -0.12 -26.35
C ALA A 405 14.28 -1.49 -26.74
N PRO A 406 15.45 -1.58 -27.42
CA PRO A 406 16.07 -2.86 -27.75
C PRO A 406 16.42 -3.69 -26.51
N PHE A 407 16.94 -3.05 -25.47
CA PHE A 407 17.29 -3.74 -24.22
C PHE A 407 16.05 -4.25 -23.48
N ASN A 408 14.97 -3.47 -23.50
CA ASN A 408 13.70 -3.88 -22.88
C ASN A 408 13.04 -5.04 -23.63
N ALA A 409 13.14 -5.07 -24.97
CA ALA A 409 12.71 -6.18 -25.81
C ALA A 409 13.52 -7.48 -25.56
N GLU A 410 14.74 -7.36 -25.05
CA GLU A 410 15.60 -8.48 -24.59
C GLU A 410 15.40 -8.84 -23.11
N GLY A 411 14.42 -8.22 -22.43
CA GLY A 411 14.06 -8.54 -21.05
C GLY A 411 14.85 -7.79 -19.98
N ARG A 412 15.59 -6.74 -20.33
CA ARG A 412 16.20 -5.83 -19.33
C ARG A 412 15.13 -4.95 -18.69
N ASN A 413 15.31 -4.65 -17.41
CA ASN A 413 14.41 -3.80 -16.64
C ASN A 413 14.35 -2.36 -17.19
N VAL A 414 13.22 -1.71 -17.01
CA VAL A 414 13.04 -0.29 -17.40
C VAL A 414 13.50 0.60 -16.25
N PHE A 415 14.34 1.58 -16.55
CA PHE A 415 14.75 2.63 -15.62
C PHE A 415 13.98 3.92 -15.92
N ALA A 416 13.60 4.66 -14.87
CA ALA A 416 12.78 5.87 -14.99
C ALA A 416 13.32 6.93 -15.98
N PRO A 417 14.65 7.16 -16.11
CA PRO A 417 15.17 8.12 -17.10
C PRO A 417 14.79 7.86 -18.55
N PHE A 418 14.46 6.61 -18.90
CA PHE A 418 14.13 6.20 -20.26
C PHE A 418 12.62 6.15 -20.52
N VAL A 419 11.79 6.42 -19.50
CA VAL A 419 10.33 6.49 -19.66
C VAL A 419 9.96 7.85 -20.22
N VAL A 420 9.28 7.83 -21.38
CA VAL A 420 8.80 9.02 -22.10
C VAL A 420 7.39 9.39 -21.64
N ASP A 421 6.52 8.38 -21.52
CA ASP A 421 5.16 8.54 -21.03
C ASP A 421 4.68 7.26 -20.30
N ALA A 422 3.63 7.36 -19.49
CA ALA A 422 3.07 6.22 -18.76
C ALA A 422 1.61 6.46 -18.39
N ASP A 423 0.82 5.39 -18.32
CA ASP A 423 -0.56 5.43 -17.83
C ASP A 423 -0.62 6.09 -16.43
N PRO A 424 -1.33 7.22 -16.26
CA PRO A 424 -1.47 7.86 -14.95
C PRO A 424 -2.21 6.97 -13.93
N GLY A 425 -2.93 5.95 -14.39
CA GLY A 425 -3.60 4.96 -13.56
C GLY A 425 -2.69 3.88 -12.95
N ILE A 426 -1.45 3.73 -13.43
CA ILE A 426 -0.49 2.75 -12.91
C ILE A 426 -0.09 3.10 -11.47
N ARG A 427 -0.18 2.11 -10.59
CA ARG A 427 0.35 2.16 -9.23
C ARG A 427 1.56 1.22 -9.08
N PRO A 428 2.42 1.47 -8.07
CA PRO A 428 3.43 0.51 -7.69
C PRO A 428 2.83 -0.89 -7.47
N GLY A 429 3.42 -1.90 -8.09
CA GLY A 429 2.97 -3.28 -8.02
C GLY A 429 1.96 -3.72 -9.08
N ASP A 430 1.43 -2.81 -9.91
CA ASP A 430 0.58 -3.18 -11.04
C ASP A 430 1.39 -3.85 -12.16
N GLU A 431 0.72 -4.70 -12.94
CA GLU A 431 1.31 -5.31 -14.14
C GLU A 431 1.13 -4.35 -15.32
N VAL A 432 2.17 -4.19 -16.12
CA VAL A 432 2.26 -3.16 -17.16
C VAL A 432 2.78 -3.73 -18.48
N LEU A 433 2.42 -3.04 -19.57
CA LEU A 433 2.92 -3.23 -20.92
C LEU A 433 4.05 -2.24 -21.16
N VAL A 434 5.26 -2.72 -21.45
CA VAL A 434 6.38 -1.87 -21.87
C VAL A 434 6.35 -1.78 -23.38
N VAL A 435 6.22 -0.56 -23.90
CA VAL A 435 6.08 -0.28 -25.33
C VAL A 435 7.09 0.77 -25.77
N ASP A 436 7.42 0.81 -27.05
CA ASP A 436 8.14 1.94 -27.64
C ASP A 436 7.17 3.12 -27.97
N GLU A 437 7.71 4.21 -28.51
CA GLU A 437 6.93 5.40 -28.89
C GLU A 437 5.90 5.13 -30.01
N GLY A 438 6.03 4.02 -30.75
CA GLY A 438 5.06 3.55 -31.75
C GLY A 438 3.99 2.62 -31.19
N ASP A 439 3.91 2.45 -29.86
CA ASP A 439 3.08 1.47 -29.15
C ASP A 439 3.36 0.01 -29.58
N ASN A 440 4.59 -0.32 -30.01
CA ASN A 440 4.97 -1.71 -30.21
C ASN A 440 5.29 -2.36 -28.87
N LEU A 441 4.67 -3.49 -28.57
CA LEU A 441 4.93 -4.22 -27.33
C LEU A 441 6.36 -4.77 -27.31
N LEU A 442 7.13 -4.40 -26.29
CA LEU A 442 8.50 -4.87 -26.06
C LEU A 442 8.54 -5.93 -24.97
N ALA A 443 7.82 -5.69 -23.87
CA ALA A 443 7.85 -6.56 -22.70
C ALA A 443 6.60 -6.39 -21.82
N VAL A 444 6.44 -7.31 -20.87
CA VAL A 444 5.51 -7.17 -19.75
C VAL A 444 6.28 -7.18 -18.44
N GLY A 445 5.81 -6.42 -17.47
CA GLY A 445 6.51 -6.29 -16.20
C GLY A 445 5.62 -5.83 -15.07
N ARG A 446 6.26 -5.58 -13.92
CA ARG A 446 5.63 -4.98 -12.75
C ARG A 446 6.18 -3.60 -12.49
N ALA A 447 5.30 -2.62 -12.33
CA ALA A 447 5.65 -1.27 -11.93
C ALA A 447 6.25 -1.23 -10.52
N LEU A 448 7.30 -0.44 -10.32
CA LEU A 448 7.86 -0.10 -9.00
C LEU A 448 7.52 1.33 -8.57
N LEU A 449 7.06 2.14 -9.52
CA LEU A 449 6.67 3.53 -9.39
C LEU A 449 5.26 3.69 -9.93
N SER A 450 4.53 4.71 -9.49
CA SER A 450 3.30 5.14 -10.15
C SER A 450 3.60 5.72 -11.53
N GLY A 451 2.61 5.77 -12.43
CA GLY A 451 2.79 6.37 -13.76
C GLY A 451 3.33 7.80 -13.68
N ARG A 452 2.78 8.61 -12.76
CA ARG A 452 3.26 9.98 -12.48
C ARG A 452 4.72 10.00 -12.03
N GLU A 453 5.15 9.10 -11.15
CA GLU A 453 6.53 9.04 -10.70
C GLU A 453 7.50 8.67 -11.82
N MET A 454 7.13 7.75 -12.72
CA MET A 454 7.99 7.33 -13.82
C MET A 454 8.44 8.51 -14.69
N LEU A 455 7.59 9.52 -14.89
CA LEU A 455 7.88 10.70 -15.72
C LEU A 455 8.83 11.71 -15.06
N HIS A 456 8.91 11.70 -13.73
CA HIS A 456 9.65 12.71 -12.99
C HIS A 456 11.01 12.19 -12.50
N PHE A 457 11.09 10.90 -12.15
CA PHE A 457 12.32 10.33 -11.63
C PHE A 457 13.43 10.25 -12.69
N ARG A 458 14.59 10.84 -12.37
CA ARG A 458 15.81 10.80 -13.21
C ARG A 458 16.80 9.71 -12.82
N ARG A 459 16.38 8.75 -11.99
CA ARG A 459 17.17 7.57 -11.60
C ARG A 459 16.25 6.51 -11.01
N GLY A 460 16.75 5.27 -10.94
CA GLY A 460 16.04 4.16 -10.34
C GLY A 460 15.21 3.36 -11.36
N MET A 461 14.80 2.17 -10.95
CA MET A 461 14.02 1.25 -11.78
C MET A 461 12.54 1.64 -11.73
N ALA A 462 11.91 1.75 -12.91
CA ALA A 462 10.49 2.03 -13.06
C ALA A 462 9.68 0.73 -13.20
N VAL A 463 10.19 -0.23 -13.99
CA VAL A 463 9.51 -1.53 -14.25
C VAL A 463 10.49 -2.68 -14.09
N ASN A 464 10.08 -3.68 -13.31
CA ASN A 464 10.74 -4.97 -13.21
C ASN A 464 10.14 -5.92 -14.27
N VAL A 465 10.86 -6.13 -15.37
CA VAL A 465 10.40 -6.92 -16.51
C VAL A 465 10.31 -8.41 -16.14
N LYS A 466 9.21 -9.05 -16.57
CA LYS A 466 8.88 -10.45 -16.25
C LYS A 466 8.92 -11.36 -17.48
N ASP A 467 8.59 -10.83 -18.65
CA ASP A 467 8.62 -11.53 -19.93
C ASP A 467 8.78 -10.52 -21.07
N HIS A 468 9.27 -10.96 -22.24
CA HIS A 468 9.70 -10.05 -23.32
C HIS A 468 9.60 -10.69 -24.70
N VAL A 469 9.56 -9.87 -25.75
CA VAL A 469 9.31 -10.34 -27.13
C VAL A 469 10.47 -11.08 -27.77
N SER A 470 11.72 -10.81 -27.38
CA SER A 470 12.87 -11.50 -27.99
C SER A 470 12.89 -12.98 -27.60
N PRO A 471 13.19 -13.89 -28.54
CA PRO A 471 13.36 -15.30 -28.22
C PRO A 471 14.46 -15.45 -27.17
N ARG A 472 14.19 -16.20 -26.10
CA ARG A 472 15.23 -16.56 -25.15
C ARG A 472 16.29 -17.36 -25.91
N THR A 473 17.46 -16.78 -26.14
CA THR A 473 18.62 -17.55 -26.58
C THR A 473 18.86 -18.61 -25.51
N THR A 474 18.59 -19.87 -25.83
CA THR A 474 18.99 -20.99 -25.00
C THR A 474 20.50 -20.85 -24.80
N LYS A 475 20.92 -20.51 -23.58
CA LYS A 475 22.31 -20.69 -23.22
C LYS A 475 22.58 -22.17 -23.44
N GLY A 476 23.39 -22.47 -24.47
CA GLY A 476 23.84 -23.83 -24.76
C GLY A 476 24.32 -24.47 -23.47
N GLY A 477 23.89 -25.70 -23.24
CA GLY A 477 24.30 -26.49 -22.09
C GLY A 477 25.82 -26.48 -21.97
N ARG A 478 26.29 -26.21 -20.76
CA ARG A 478 27.58 -26.69 -20.28
C ARG A 478 27.32 -27.78 -19.27
#